data_AF-A0A7C1V7K8-F1
#
_entry.id   AF-A0A7C1V7K8-F1
#
_cell.length_a   1.000
_cell.length_b   1.000
_cell.length_c   1.000
_cell.angle_alpha   90.00
_cell.angle_beta   90.00
_cell.angle_gamma   90.00
#
_symmetry.space_group_name_H-M   'P 1'
#
loop_
_entity.id
_entity.type
_entity.pdbx_description
1 polymer ?
#
loop_
_entity_poly.entity_id
_entity_poly.type
_entity_poly.pdbx_seq_one_letter_code
_entity_poly.pdbx_strand_id
1 'polypeptide(L)'
;MIKKASVYEVTRLDKSMLIDGDWNKLQWQKAYTIQTENHMGSLPGFLPEVKARMMYDKENLYVIFLVKDRYVRCITNEINGPVWEDACVEFFFPPDTGYPLRYFNLEINCGGTALMHYNTIPGEDIRILEPVDIEKIEIAHSLPQKIDPEITEPVSWTVEYRIPLLMLEKYSAITPPGPGITWKGNFYKCAENSSNPHFMTWSFVDNPEPDFHLPKFFGELRFN
;
A
#
# COMPACT_ATOMS: atom_id res chain seq x y z
N MET A 1 -14.49 -20.97 10.88
CA MET A 1 -15.10 -19.66 11.19
C MET A 1 -14.76 -18.72 10.06
N ILE A 2 -15.74 -18.10 9.41
CA ILE A 2 -15.47 -17.10 8.35
C ILE A 2 -14.93 -15.86 9.05
N LYS A 3 -13.64 -15.53 8.86
CA LYS A 3 -13.11 -14.23 9.29
C LYS A 3 -13.86 -13.14 8.50
N LYS A 4 -14.47 -12.19 9.21
CA LYS A 4 -15.11 -11.03 8.57
C LYS A 4 -14.04 -10.17 7.88
N ALA A 5 -14.39 -9.56 6.75
CA ALA A 5 -13.55 -8.59 6.08
C ALA A 5 -13.19 -7.43 7.04
N SER A 6 -11.94 -6.97 6.98
CA SER A 6 -11.50 -5.83 7.77
C SER A 6 -12.22 -4.55 7.30
N VAL A 7 -12.49 -3.64 8.22
CA VAL A 7 -13.14 -2.35 7.92
C VAL A 7 -12.25 -1.23 8.45
N TYR A 8 -12.05 -0.19 7.64
CA TYR A 8 -11.28 0.98 7.99
C TYR A 8 -12.06 2.26 7.63
N GLU A 9 -12.13 3.18 8.60
CA GLU A 9 -12.79 4.46 8.47
C GLU A 9 -11.79 5.51 7.97
N VAL A 10 -11.93 5.94 6.72
CA VAL A 10 -11.03 6.90 6.08
C VAL A 10 -11.41 8.31 6.47
N THR A 11 -10.50 9.00 7.15
CA THR A 11 -10.74 10.36 7.65
C THR A 11 -10.51 11.38 6.54
N ARG A 12 -11.46 12.31 6.38
CA ARG A 12 -11.31 13.43 5.46
C ARG A 12 -10.30 14.46 5.97
N LEU A 13 -9.53 15.01 5.05
CA LEU A 13 -8.59 16.10 5.25
C LEU A 13 -9.17 17.39 4.64
N ASP A 14 -9.18 18.47 5.41
CA ASP A 14 -9.74 19.76 4.96
C ASP A 14 -8.80 20.52 4.01
N LYS A 15 -7.49 20.30 4.15
CA LYS A 15 -6.43 20.95 3.37
C LYS A 15 -5.32 19.95 3.11
N SER A 16 -4.78 19.94 1.89
CA SER A 16 -3.60 19.14 1.55
C SER A 16 -2.50 19.33 2.59
N MET A 17 -1.79 18.24 2.88
CA MET A 17 -0.60 18.25 3.72
C MET A 17 0.66 18.07 2.90
N LEU A 18 1.79 18.47 3.47
CA LEU A 18 3.12 18.18 2.95
C LEU A 18 3.39 16.68 3.06
N ILE A 19 4.03 16.11 2.04
CA ILE A 19 4.48 14.72 2.02
C ILE A 19 5.97 14.73 2.37
N ASP A 20 6.32 14.30 3.58
CA ASP A 20 7.69 14.36 4.13
C ASP A 20 8.08 13.12 4.96
N GLY A 21 7.22 12.11 5.04
CA GLY A 21 7.47 10.86 5.74
C GLY A 21 7.26 10.91 7.25
N ASP A 22 6.89 12.05 7.84
CA ASP A 22 6.63 12.14 9.29
C ASP A 22 5.30 11.49 9.68
N TRP A 23 5.38 10.36 10.39
CA TRP A 23 4.24 9.65 10.98
C TRP A 23 3.50 10.44 12.07
N ASN A 24 4.19 11.37 12.72
CA ASN A 24 3.69 12.07 13.90
C ASN A 24 2.96 13.38 13.55
N LYS A 25 2.75 13.70 12.27
CA LYS A 25 1.93 14.86 11.86
C LYS A 25 0.58 14.88 12.56
N LEU A 26 0.12 16.08 12.91
CA LEU A 26 -1.18 16.29 13.55
C LEU A 26 -2.35 15.74 12.71
N GLN A 27 -2.22 15.74 11.39
CA GLN A 27 -3.17 15.15 10.46
C GLN A 27 -3.28 13.65 10.70
N TRP A 28 -2.15 12.93 10.69
CA TRP A 28 -2.11 11.49 10.90
C TRP A 28 -2.57 11.06 12.29
N GLN A 29 -2.34 11.89 13.31
CA GLN A 29 -2.86 11.61 14.67
C GLN A 29 -4.40 11.56 14.73
N LYS A 30 -5.10 12.16 13.76
CA LYS A 30 -6.57 12.12 13.66
C LYS A 30 -7.09 10.90 12.89
N ALA A 31 -6.22 10.21 12.15
CA ALA A 31 -6.59 9.03 11.39
C ALA A 31 -6.53 7.77 12.27
N TYR A 32 -7.44 6.83 12.02
CA TYR A 32 -7.34 5.50 12.58
C TYR A 32 -6.09 4.79 12.07
N THR A 33 -5.58 3.82 12.84
CA THR A 33 -4.38 3.06 12.46
C THR A 33 -4.77 1.67 11.98
N ILE A 34 -4.34 1.32 10.77
CA ILE A 34 -4.33 -0.04 10.22
C ILE A 34 -3.15 -0.79 10.82
N GLN A 35 -3.35 -2.07 11.15
CA GLN A 35 -2.27 -2.99 11.48
C GLN A 35 -2.33 -4.20 10.54
N THR A 36 -1.20 -4.57 9.92
CA THR A 36 -1.13 -5.78 9.08
C THR A 36 -0.69 -6.97 9.93
N GLU A 37 -1.63 -7.57 10.66
CA GLU A 37 -1.35 -8.65 11.62
C GLU A 37 -1.50 -10.05 11.02
N ASN A 38 -2.10 -10.17 9.83
CA ASN A 38 -2.20 -11.45 9.14
C ASN A 38 -0.94 -11.70 8.32
N HIS A 39 -0.65 -12.97 8.05
CA HIS A 39 0.43 -13.39 7.16
C HIS A 39 -0.05 -14.50 6.22
N MET A 40 0.68 -14.67 5.13
CA MET A 40 0.51 -15.75 4.16
C MET A 40 1.79 -16.58 4.06
N GLY A 41 1.66 -17.83 3.63
CA GLY A 41 2.79 -18.76 3.52
C GLY A 41 3.34 -19.19 4.88
N SER A 42 4.61 -19.59 4.89
CA SER A 42 5.29 -20.03 6.12
C SER A 42 5.52 -18.85 7.07
N LEU A 43 5.37 -19.10 8.37
CA LEU A 43 5.66 -18.09 9.39
C LEU A 43 7.18 -17.76 9.36
N PRO A 44 7.57 -16.50 9.12
CA PRO A 44 8.98 -16.12 9.09
C PRO A 44 9.58 -16.14 10.51
N GLY A 45 10.91 -16.20 10.60
CA GLY A 45 11.62 -16.14 11.88
C GLY A 45 11.42 -14.80 12.61
N PHE A 46 11.10 -13.74 11.85
CA PHE A 46 10.76 -12.43 12.36
C PHE A 46 9.55 -11.86 11.59
N LEU A 47 8.58 -11.30 12.32
CA LEU A 47 7.46 -10.55 11.73
C LEU A 47 7.65 -9.05 12.05
N PRO A 48 7.79 -8.18 11.04
CA PRO A 48 7.85 -6.74 11.27
C PRO A 48 6.54 -6.21 11.84
N GLU A 49 6.62 -5.16 12.67
CA GLU A 49 5.44 -4.40 13.08
C GLU A 49 5.12 -3.40 11.98
N VAL A 50 3.94 -3.51 11.38
CA VAL A 50 3.54 -2.67 10.25
C VAL A 50 2.24 -1.96 10.60
N LYS A 51 2.29 -0.64 10.50
CA LYS A 51 1.15 0.25 10.67
C LYS A 51 0.95 1.06 9.41
N ALA A 52 -0.31 1.33 9.08
CA ALA A 52 -0.65 2.27 8.03
C ALA A 52 -1.75 3.24 8.49
N ARG A 53 -1.81 4.40 7.87
CA ARG A 53 -2.92 5.35 8.01
C ARG A 53 -3.30 5.82 6.63
N MET A 54 -4.59 6.06 6.45
CA MET A 54 -5.14 6.58 5.21
C MET A 54 -6.10 7.73 5.49
N MET A 55 -5.99 8.77 4.67
CA MET A 55 -6.87 9.93 4.62
C MET A 55 -7.22 10.25 3.16
N TYR A 56 -8.15 11.17 2.97
CA TYR A 56 -8.51 11.64 1.63
C TYR A 56 -8.91 13.11 1.66
N ASP A 57 -8.80 13.80 0.54
CA ASP A 57 -9.49 15.06 0.30
C ASP A 57 -10.27 15.00 -1.02
N LYS A 58 -10.69 16.16 -1.55
CA LYS A 58 -11.45 16.23 -2.79
C LYS A 58 -10.66 15.70 -4.01
N GLU A 59 -9.35 15.80 -3.98
CA GLU A 59 -8.48 15.62 -5.15
C GLU A 59 -7.52 14.44 -4.98
N ASN A 60 -7.28 13.97 -3.75
CA ASN A 60 -6.21 13.02 -3.45
C ASN A 60 -6.60 11.98 -2.41
N LEU A 61 -5.93 10.83 -2.51
CA LEU A 61 -5.76 9.87 -1.43
C LEU A 61 -4.40 10.08 -0.79
N TYR A 62 -4.32 9.91 0.53
CA TYR A 62 -3.08 9.99 1.29
C TYR A 62 -2.90 8.69 2.05
N VAL A 63 -1.71 8.11 1.99
CA VAL A 63 -1.35 6.93 2.78
C VAL A 63 0.03 7.14 3.37
N ILE A 64 0.21 6.67 4.60
CA ILE A 64 1.52 6.54 5.22
C ILE A 64 1.65 5.15 5.84
N PHE A 65 2.81 4.54 5.65
CA PHE A 65 3.24 3.34 6.36
C PHE A 65 4.31 3.69 7.39
N LEU A 66 4.28 2.99 8.52
CA LEU A 66 5.35 2.92 9.50
C LEU A 66 5.67 1.44 9.72
N VAL A 67 6.91 1.07 9.43
CA VAL A 67 7.38 -0.30 9.53
C VAL A 67 8.53 -0.35 10.52
N LYS A 68 8.44 -1.25 11.52
CA LYS A 68 9.56 -1.63 12.37
C LYS A 68 10.05 -2.99 11.90
N ASP A 69 11.23 -3.02 11.33
CA ASP A 69 11.82 -4.18 10.67
C ASP A 69 13.25 -4.42 11.19
N ARG A 70 13.86 -5.54 10.80
CA ARG A 70 15.29 -5.80 11.02
C ARG A 70 15.96 -6.68 9.96
N TYR A 71 15.38 -6.77 8.75
CA TYR A 71 15.97 -7.41 7.57
C TYR A 71 15.59 -6.60 6.32
N VAL A 72 16.18 -5.41 6.20
CA VAL A 72 15.79 -4.42 5.18
C VAL A 72 16.84 -4.34 4.08
N ARG A 73 16.41 -4.60 2.85
CA ARG A 73 17.20 -4.50 1.62
C ARG A 73 16.41 -3.71 0.57
N CYS A 74 17.11 -2.90 -0.21
CA CYS A 74 16.50 -2.05 -1.23
C CYS A 74 17.49 -1.83 -2.37
N ILE A 75 17.23 -2.39 -3.55
CA ILE A 75 18.15 -2.27 -4.70
C ILE A 75 17.42 -1.77 -5.95
N THR A 76 16.13 -2.06 -6.10
CA THR A 76 15.34 -1.62 -7.24
C THR A 76 15.18 -0.09 -7.17
N ASN A 77 15.60 0.60 -8.22
CA ASN A 77 15.53 2.06 -8.33
C ASN A 77 14.85 2.55 -9.62
N GLU A 78 14.29 1.63 -10.39
CA GLU A 78 13.56 1.90 -11.63
C GLU A 78 12.04 1.76 -11.38
N ILE A 79 11.26 2.74 -11.84
CA ILE A 79 9.79 2.69 -11.76
C ILE A 79 9.29 1.46 -12.51
N ASN A 80 8.32 0.74 -11.92
CA ASN A 80 7.83 -0.56 -12.39
C ASN A 80 8.90 -1.68 -12.43
N GLY A 81 10.06 -1.49 -11.78
CA GLY A 81 10.98 -2.57 -11.48
C GLY A 81 10.45 -3.53 -10.41
N PRO A 82 11.18 -4.61 -10.07
CA PRO A 82 10.76 -5.63 -9.12
C PRO A 82 10.86 -5.15 -7.67
N VAL A 83 10.02 -4.18 -7.28
CA VAL A 83 10.04 -3.56 -5.95
C VAL A 83 9.59 -4.51 -4.84
N TRP A 84 8.79 -5.53 -5.14
CA TRP A 84 8.33 -6.55 -4.19
C TRP A 84 9.48 -7.47 -3.70
N GLU A 85 10.58 -7.55 -4.44
CA GLU A 85 11.79 -8.25 -4.00
C GLU A 85 12.49 -7.52 -2.84
N ASP A 86 12.39 -6.19 -2.81
CA ASP A 86 12.93 -5.34 -1.74
C ASP A 86 11.98 -5.28 -0.53
N ALA A 87 12.38 -4.58 0.53
CA ALA A 87 11.46 -4.26 1.61
C ALA A 87 10.34 -3.32 1.11
N CYS A 88 9.14 -3.85 0.88
CA CYS A 88 8.09 -3.18 0.12
C CYS A 88 6.76 -3.09 0.87
N VAL A 89 6.11 -1.93 0.81
CA VAL A 89 4.72 -1.73 1.28
C VAL A 89 3.80 -1.55 0.08
N GLU A 90 2.58 -2.03 0.19
CA GLU A 90 1.66 -2.03 -0.94
C GLU A 90 0.23 -1.65 -0.53
N PHE A 91 -0.48 -1.01 -1.46
CA PHE A 91 -1.87 -0.64 -1.32
C PHE A 91 -2.65 -1.00 -2.58
N PHE A 92 -3.60 -1.93 -2.44
CA PHE A 92 -4.41 -2.41 -3.55
C PHE A 92 -5.85 -1.95 -3.35
N PHE A 93 -6.46 -1.35 -4.38
CA PHE A 93 -7.80 -0.77 -4.26
C PHE A 93 -8.53 -0.65 -5.60
N PRO A 94 -9.81 -1.07 -5.67
CA PRO A 94 -10.75 -0.72 -6.74
C PRO A 94 -11.45 0.62 -6.45
N PRO A 95 -11.22 1.68 -7.25
CA PRO A 95 -11.85 2.98 -7.04
C PRO A 95 -13.24 3.10 -7.70
N ASP A 96 -13.63 2.16 -8.56
CA ASP A 96 -14.97 2.08 -9.16
C ASP A 96 -15.86 1.14 -8.35
N THR A 97 -16.85 1.69 -7.65
CA THR A 97 -17.80 0.88 -6.86
C THR A 97 -18.71 -0.01 -7.72
N GLY A 98 -18.86 0.30 -9.01
CA GLY A 98 -19.56 -0.55 -9.98
C GLY A 98 -18.75 -1.78 -10.41
N TYR A 99 -17.42 -1.76 -10.24
CA TYR A 99 -16.52 -2.85 -10.59
C TYR A 99 -15.51 -3.14 -9.47
N PRO A 100 -15.96 -3.65 -8.30
CA PRO A 100 -15.15 -3.80 -7.09
C PRO A 100 -14.06 -4.89 -7.17
N LEU A 101 -13.89 -5.54 -8.33
CA LEU A 101 -12.82 -6.50 -8.58
C LEU A 101 -11.75 -5.97 -9.55
N ARG A 102 -11.92 -4.76 -10.09
CA ARG A 102 -10.93 -4.10 -10.96
C ARG A 102 -10.16 -3.06 -10.16
N TYR A 103 -8.88 -3.27 -9.96
CA TYR A 103 -8.13 -2.57 -8.92
C TYR A 103 -6.77 -2.11 -9.40
N PHE A 104 -6.28 -1.06 -8.76
CA PHE A 104 -4.88 -0.70 -8.82
C PHE A 104 -4.12 -1.48 -7.76
N ASN A 105 -2.91 -1.95 -8.10
CA ASN A 105 -1.88 -2.30 -7.14
C ASN A 105 -0.81 -1.20 -7.19
N LEU A 106 -0.58 -0.52 -6.08
CA LEU A 106 0.56 0.38 -5.89
C LEU A 106 1.52 -0.25 -4.89
N GLU A 107 2.74 -0.48 -5.33
CA GLU A 107 3.81 -1.12 -4.56
C GLU A 107 4.97 -0.14 -4.47
N ILE A 108 5.50 0.09 -3.27
CA ILE A 108 6.59 1.05 -3.05
C ILE A 108 7.62 0.42 -2.12
N ASN A 109 8.86 0.27 -2.61
CA ASN A 109 9.94 -0.19 -1.75
C ASN A 109 10.34 0.90 -0.72
N CYS A 110 11.09 0.51 0.30
CA CYS A 110 11.45 1.42 1.39
C CYS A 110 12.32 2.62 0.94
N GLY A 111 12.92 2.53 -0.25
CA GLY A 111 13.66 3.59 -0.93
C GLY A 111 12.80 4.54 -1.78
N GLY A 112 11.48 4.35 -1.81
CA GLY A 112 10.53 5.23 -2.50
C GLY A 112 10.34 4.95 -3.99
N THR A 113 10.91 3.87 -4.53
CA THR A 113 10.66 3.45 -5.91
C THR A 113 9.34 2.71 -6.00
N ALA A 114 8.52 3.11 -6.98
CA ALA A 114 7.15 2.63 -7.11
C ALA A 114 6.95 1.77 -8.36
N LEU A 115 6.05 0.80 -8.23
CA LEU A 115 5.40 0.08 -9.31
C LEU A 115 3.90 0.32 -9.17
N MET A 116 3.21 0.51 -10.31
CA MET A 116 1.75 0.59 -10.27
C MET A 116 1.12 -0.03 -11.51
N HIS A 117 0.19 -0.97 -11.32
CA HIS A 117 -0.63 -1.52 -12.40
C HIS A 117 -2.12 -1.34 -12.11
N TYR A 118 -2.93 -1.45 -13.17
CA TYR A 118 -4.38 -1.56 -13.11
C TYR A 118 -4.82 -2.92 -13.67
N ASN A 119 -5.52 -3.69 -12.85
CA ASN A 119 -5.93 -5.05 -13.14
C ASN A 119 -7.43 -5.08 -13.37
N THR A 120 -7.87 -5.51 -14.56
CA THR A 120 -9.29 -5.78 -14.85
C THR A 120 -9.62 -7.24 -14.61
N ILE A 121 -8.66 -8.14 -14.86
CA ILE A 121 -8.67 -9.56 -14.53
C ILE A 121 -7.30 -9.92 -13.96
N PRO A 122 -7.18 -10.29 -12.66
CA PRO A 122 -5.91 -10.64 -12.05
C PRO A 122 -5.15 -11.70 -12.87
N GLY A 123 -3.88 -11.44 -13.18
CA GLY A 123 -3.00 -12.37 -13.90
C GLY A 123 -3.27 -12.52 -15.41
N GLU A 124 -4.35 -11.94 -15.94
CA GLU A 124 -4.74 -12.09 -17.35
C GLU A 124 -4.78 -10.76 -18.11
N ASP A 125 -5.40 -9.74 -17.53
CA ASP A 125 -5.55 -8.42 -18.15
C ASP A 125 -5.05 -7.33 -17.18
N ILE A 126 -3.80 -6.94 -17.42
CA ILE A 126 -3.00 -6.05 -16.58
C ILE A 126 -2.52 -4.89 -17.45
N ARG A 127 -2.89 -3.67 -17.05
CA ARG A 127 -2.37 -2.44 -17.63
C ARG A 127 -1.30 -1.86 -16.73
N ILE A 128 -0.06 -1.89 -17.18
CA ILE A 128 1.06 -1.20 -16.52
C ILE A 128 0.86 0.31 -16.65
N LEU A 129 0.97 1.06 -15.55
CA LEU A 129 0.91 2.52 -15.62
C LEU A 129 2.24 3.06 -16.17
N GLU A 130 2.14 4.06 -17.03
CA GLU A 130 3.33 4.72 -17.58
C GLU A 130 4.12 5.42 -16.47
N PRO A 131 5.47 5.42 -16.48
CA PRO A 131 6.28 6.08 -15.47
C PRO A 131 5.89 7.55 -15.24
N VAL A 132 5.58 8.30 -16.30
CA VAL A 132 5.14 9.70 -16.23
C VAL A 132 3.83 9.92 -15.45
N ASP A 133 2.99 8.89 -15.32
CA ASP A 133 1.79 8.96 -14.47
C ASP A 133 2.10 8.56 -13.03
N ILE A 134 2.98 7.59 -12.82
CA ILE A 134 3.45 7.17 -11.49
C ILE A 134 4.22 8.33 -10.82
N GLU A 135 5.02 9.07 -11.57
CA GLU A 135 5.74 10.28 -11.11
C GLU A 135 4.82 11.40 -10.61
N LYS A 136 3.50 11.34 -10.88
CA LYS A 136 2.52 12.28 -10.29
C LYS A 136 2.17 11.94 -8.85
N ILE A 137 2.51 10.75 -8.38
CA ILE A 137 2.39 10.37 -6.97
C ILE A 137 3.54 11.04 -6.24
N GLU A 138 3.22 11.97 -5.34
CA GLU A 138 4.23 12.57 -4.47
C GLU A 138 4.58 11.54 -3.39
N ILE A 139 5.84 11.13 -3.28
CA ILE A 139 6.33 10.09 -2.37
C ILE A 139 7.45 10.67 -1.50
N ALA A 140 7.36 10.45 -0.19
CA ALA A 140 8.43 10.66 0.76
C ALA A 140 8.76 9.35 1.48
N HIS A 141 10.03 9.12 1.75
CA HIS A 141 10.53 7.92 2.39
C HIS A 141 11.67 8.27 3.36
N SER A 142 11.80 7.52 4.45
CA SER A 142 12.79 7.84 5.50
C SER A 142 14.13 7.11 5.32
N LEU A 143 14.18 6.07 4.49
CA LEU A 143 15.40 5.30 4.22
C LEU A 143 16.07 5.74 2.91
N PRO A 144 17.37 5.49 2.72
CA PRO A 144 18.04 5.73 1.44
C PRO A 144 17.39 4.95 0.29
N GLN A 145 17.50 5.48 -0.93
CA GLN A 145 16.98 4.82 -2.14
C GLN A 145 17.62 3.45 -2.42
N LYS A 146 18.83 3.21 -1.88
CA LYS A 146 19.55 1.95 -1.99
C LYS A 146 20.12 1.53 -0.65
N ILE A 147 19.87 0.29 -0.26
CA ILE A 147 20.39 -0.40 0.92
C ILE A 147 20.93 -1.74 0.48
N ASP A 148 22.25 -1.82 0.38
CA ASP A 148 23.02 -3.02 0.13
C ASP A 148 24.42 -2.81 0.75
N PRO A 149 24.88 -3.62 1.72
CA PRO A 149 24.26 -4.86 2.20
C PRO A 149 22.97 -4.65 3.02
N GLU A 150 22.21 -5.73 3.22
CA GLU A 150 20.99 -5.76 4.03
C GLU A 150 21.22 -5.28 5.48
N ILE A 151 20.29 -4.47 6.00
CA ILE A 151 20.24 -4.10 7.41
C ILE A 151 19.70 -5.28 8.21
N THR A 152 20.49 -5.77 9.17
CA THR A 152 20.14 -6.91 10.05
C THR A 152 19.81 -6.48 11.50
N GLU A 153 19.94 -5.19 11.79
CA GLU A 153 19.62 -4.57 13.08
C GLU A 153 18.24 -3.92 13.06
N PRO A 154 17.58 -3.75 14.22
CA PRO A 154 16.30 -3.07 14.31
C PRO A 154 16.32 -1.67 13.69
N VAL A 155 15.40 -1.43 12.76
CA VAL A 155 15.22 -0.15 12.08
C VAL A 155 13.73 0.17 11.97
N SER A 156 13.39 1.45 12.06
CA SER A 156 12.03 1.94 11.78
C SER A 156 12.07 2.84 10.57
N TRP A 157 11.11 2.68 9.66
CA TRP A 157 11.05 3.46 8.44
C TRP A 157 9.62 3.78 8.03
N THR A 158 9.49 4.84 7.25
CA THR A 158 8.22 5.31 6.72
C THR A 158 8.26 5.47 5.21
N VAL A 159 7.10 5.27 4.60
CA VAL A 159 6.79 5.65 3.22
C VAL A 159 5.45 6.36 3.27
N GLU A 160 5.42 7.62 2.86
CA GLU A 160 4.23 8.47 2.78
C GLU A 160 4.01 8.88 1.34
N TYR A 161 2.77 8.87 0.89
CA TYR A 161 2.46 9.28 -0.46
C TYR A 161 1.07 9.88 -0.64
N ARG A 162 0.96 10.70 -1.69
CA ARG A 162 -0.29 11.30 -2.16
C ARG A 162 -0.58 10.84 -3.58
N ILE A 163 -1.73 10.19 -3.77
CA ILE A 163 -2.22 9.74 -5.09
C ILE A 163 -3.27 10.74 -5.60
N PRO A 164 -3.02 11.47 -6.70
CA PRO A 164 -4.04 12.31 -7.32
C PRO A 164 -5.15 11.46 -7.95
N LEU A 165 -6.41 11.73 -7.61
CA LEU A 165 -7.57 11.01 -8.18
C LEU A 165 -7.65 11.18 -9.70
N LEU A 166 -7.36 12.38 -10.21
CA LEU A 166 -7.34 12.68 -11.65
C LEU A 166 -6.34 11.81 -12.42
N MET A 167 -5.24 11.39 -11.80
CA MET A 167 -4.28 10.48 -12.43
C MET A 167 -4.92 9.10 -12.67
N LEU A 168 -5.69 8.60 -11.70
CA LEU A 168 -6.37 7.31 -11.79
C LEU A 168 -7.47 7.30 -12.87
N GLU A 169 -8.12 8.44 -13.13
CA GLU A 169 -9.19 8.58 -14.13
C GLU A 169 -8.75 8.27 -15.57
N LYS A 170 -7.43 8.30 -15.85
CA LYS A 170 -6.85 7.87 -17.14
C LYS A 170 -6.96 6.35 -17.37
N TYR A 171 -7.14 5.59 -16.29
CA TYR A 171 -7.04 4.13 -16.28
C TYR A 171 -8.36 3.45 -15.89
N SER A 172 -9.14 4.07 -15.02
CA SER A 172 -10.43 3.56 -14.57
C SER A 172 -11.42 4.69 -14.30
N ALA A 173 -12.72 4.37 -14.33
CA ALA A 173 -13.69 5.26 -13.72
C ALA A 173 -13.48 5.28 -12.19
N ILE A 174 -13.93 6.35 -11.54
CA ILE A 174 -13.80 6.51 -10.10
C ILE A 174 -15.15 6.89 -9.53
N THR A 175 -15.53 6.24 -8.44
CA THR A 175 -16.58 6.75 -7.55
C THR A 175 -15.90 7.64 -6.51
N PRO A 176 -15.97 8.99 -6.61
CA PRO A 176 -15.12 9.86 -5.81
C PRO A 176 -15.25 9.61 -4.30
N PRO A 177 -14.14 9.58 -3.54
CA PRO A 177 -14.18 9.49 -2.10
C PRO A 177 -15.06 10.57 -1.47
N GLY A 178 -15.90 10.18 -0.52
CA GLY A 178 -16.79 11.09 0.17
C GLY A 178 -17.71 10.39 1.17
N PRO A 179 -18.42 11.14 2.02
CA PRO A 179 -19.31 10.59 3.03
C PRO A 179 -20.28 9.55 2.44
N GLY A 180 -20.26 8.34 2.99
CA GLY A 180 -21.14 7.24 2.57
C GLY A 180 -20.63 6.42 1.38
N ILE A 181 -19.49 6.79 0.78
CA ILE A 181 -18.82 5.98 -0.23
C ILE A 181 -17.96 4.93 0.47
N THR A 182 -17.99 3.71 -0.05
CA THR A 182 -17.14 2.61 0.41
C THR A 182 -16.39 2.05 -0.77
N TRP A 183 -15.06 2.02 -0.67
CA TRP A 183 -14.23 1.25 -1.59
C TRP A 183 -13.85 -0.07 -0.94
N LYS A 184 -13.38 -1.01 -1.77
CA LYS A 184 -12.62 -2.16 -1.26
C LYS A 184 -11.14 -1.79 -1.23
N GLY A 185 -10.34 -2.54 -0.49
CA GLY A 185 -8.89 -2.48 -0.61
C GLY A 185 -8.16 -3.35 0.39
N ASN A 186 -6.84 -3.42 0.25
CA ASN A 186 -5.98 -4.09 1.21
C ASN A 186 -4.61 -3.40 1.29
N PHE A 187 -3.93 -3.61 2.42
CA PHE A 187 -2.59 -3.08 2.68
C PHE A 187 -1.66 -4.24 2.97
N TYR A 188 -0.47 -4.19 2.39
CA TYR A 188 0.49 -5.28 2.46
C TYR A 188 1.88 -4.81 2.85
N LYS A 189 2.67 -5.77 3.35
CA LYS A 189 4.12 -5.67 3.52
C LYS A 189 4.74 -6.97 3.04
N CYS A 190 5.71 -6.87 2.15
CA CYS A 190 6.51 -8.00 1.70
C CYS A 190 8.01 -7.67 1.65
N ALA A 191 8.81 -8.72 1.45
CA ALA A 191 10.22 -8.65 1.08
C ALA A 191 10.66 -10.03 0.58
N GLU A 192 10.58 -10.30 -0.72
CA GLU A 192 10.90 -11.66 -1.23
C GLU A 192 12.40 -11.97 -1.21
N ASN A 193 13.25 -10.97 -1.46
CA ASN A 193 14.69 -11.13 -1.61
C ASN A 193 15.45 -10.53 -0.40
N SER A 194 15.12 -11.06 0.77
CA SER A 194 15.73 -10.74 2.07
C SER A 194 16.12 -12.02 2.82
N SER A 195 16.90 -11.89 3.90
CA SER A 195 17.20 -13.04 4.78
C SER A 195 16.00 -13.50 5.62
N ASN A 196 14.88 -12.77 5.57
CA ASN A 196 13.64 -13.10 6.26
C ASN A 196 12.43 -12.84 5.33
N PRO A 197 12.19 -13.67 4.29
CA PRO A 197 11.05 -13.45 3.40
C PRO A 197 9.72 -13.55 4.13
N HIS A 198 8.80 -12.62 3.87
CA HIS A 198 7.52 -12.53 4.55
C HIS A 198 6.44 -11.85 3.69
N PHE A 199 5.19 -12.18 3.97
CA PHE A 199 4.01 -11.68 3.26
C PHE A 199 2.91 -11.35 4.27
N MET A 200 2.66 -10.08 4.53
CA MET A 200 1.74 -9.61 5.58
C MET A 200 0.56 -8.86 4.99
N THR A 201 -0.62 -9.02 5.58
CA THR A 201 -1.87 -8.43 5.08
C THR A 201 -2.70 -7.79 6.19
N TRP A 202 -3.39 -6.69 5.85
CA TRP A 202 -4.39 -6.08 6.74
C TRP A 202 -5.70 -6.89 6.78
N SER A 203 -6.34 -7.05 5.62
CA SER A 203 -7.50 -7.95 5.47
C SER A 203 -7.00 -9.37 5.24
N PHE A 204 -7.59 -10.32 5.94
CA PHE A 204 -7.20 -11.72 5.89
C PHE A 204 -7.42 -12.31 4.48
N VAL A 205 -6.40 -12.99 3.96
CA VAL A 205 -6.43 -13.67 2.67
C VAL A 205 -6.41 -15.17 2.92
N ASP A 206 -7.47 -15.87 2.49
CA ASP A 206 -7.57 -17.33 2.63
C ASP A 206 -7.10 -17.99 1.32
N ASN A 207 -5.78 -18.12 1.17
CA ASN A 207 -5.16 -18.76 0.01
C ASN A 207 -3.99 -19.66 0.46
N PRO A 208 -3.83 -20.87 -0.12
CA PRO A 208 -2.77 -21.80 0.30
C PRO A 208 -1.36 -21.23 0.15
N GLU A 209 -1.13 -20.50 -0.94
CA GLU A 209 0.16 -19.89 -1.27
C GLU A 209 0.05 -18.35 -1.19
N PRO A 210 1.16 -17.64 -0.91
CA PRO A 210 1.19 -16.18 -0.98
C PRO A 210 0.71 -15.65 -2.34
N ASP A 211 -0.37 -14.86 -2.32
CA ASP A 211 -0.93 -14.18 -3.48
C ASP A 211 -1.76 -12.98 -3.00
N PHE A 212 -1.30 -11.77 -3.29
CA PHE A 212 -1.98 -10.52 -2.93
C PHE A 212 -3.03 -10.07 -3.96
N HIS A 213 -3.03 -10.66 -5.16
CA HIS A 213 -3.88 -10.29 -6.29
C HIS A 213 -5.27 -10.93 -6.24
N LEU A 214 -5.84 -11.03 -5.03
CA LEU A 214 -7.11 -11.70 -4.76
C LEU A 214 -8.18 -10.70 -4.25
N PRO A 215 -8.80 -9.88 -5.14
CA PRO A 215 -9.70 -8.80 -4.74
C PRO A 215 -10.93 -9.25 -3.94
N LYS A 216 -11.30 -10.54 -4.01
CA LYS A 216 -12.37 -11.14 -3.19
C LYS A 216 -12.09 -11.07 -1.67
N PHE A 217 -10.84 -10.88 -1.26
CA PHE A 217 -10.41 -10.78 0.15
C PHE A 217 -10.16 -9.35 0.62
N PHE A 218 -10.35 -8.36 -0.26
CA PHE A 218 -10.19 -6.96 0.13
C PHE A 218 -11.17 -6.56 1.24
N GLY A 219 -10.66 -5.78 2.19
CA GLY A 219 -11.43 -5.13 3.23
C GLY A 219 -12.26 -3.97 2.70
N GLU A 220 -12.90 -3.24 3.60
CA GLU A 220 -13.73 -2.06 3.30
C GLU A 220 -13.05 -0.77 3.77
N LEU A 221 -12.96 0.20 2.87
CA LEU A 221 -12.49 1.55 3.12
C LEU A 221 -13.71 2.47 3.08
N ARG A 222 -14.20 2.89 4.24
CA ARG A 222 -15.41 3.69 4.39
C ARG A 222 -15.04 5.15 4.54
N PHE A 223 -15.44 5.98 3.59
CA PHE A 223 -15.09 7.40 3.56
C PHE A 223 -16.11 8.21 4.36
N ASN A 224 -15.62 8.99 5.33
CA ASN A 224 -16.41 9.81 6.24
C ASN A 224 -16.35 11.30 5.92
#